data_AF-A0A956AW07-F1
#
_entry.id   AF-A0A956AW07-F1
#
_cell.length_a   1.000
_cell.length_b   1.000
_cell.length_c   1.000
_cell.angle_alpha   90.00
_cell.angle_beta   90.00
_cell.angle_gamma   90.00
#
_symmetry.space_group_name_H-M   'P 1'
#
loop_
_entity.id
_entity.type
_entity.pdbx_description
1 polymer ?
#
loop_
_entity_poly.entity_id
_entity_poly.type
_entity_poly.pdbx_seq_one_letter_code
_entity_poly.pdbx_strand_id
1 'polypeptide(L)'
;GSFLFMGPTGVGKTESALTLAEHLFGARDRVVRFDMSEYGYPGAAARLVGGPRGEGDLTRKVREHPFCVLLFDEVEKADAEVFDLLLQVLGEARLTDQAGRTADFRNTVVLMTSNLGVETFKSSVGFGGPAPRSFREHFLAEAERFFRPEFFNRIDHIVPFMPLERTAIEAITRRELSAFLTREGLRQRDLRVELADDVHDWIAARGVEPRYGARPLKRLIEQRVAAPLARFLSGTTVPTGARLSIAAEGEALRFAAHEGGKARAAAASQLRRLLDAIGGLRDRLQRWLNSTPYRELAAAIRLLDRLSQTRNFWEDRERAEQRMRHTQRDRDLRDAFADLNARVAGLEDLAYEAWAARNAEPYPLFVEELDAIEATLAAHELALYARRFVRPDRALLYCQASADGLPFLRRLYETWLAIAAERGWQVSARFAVEDPKHIAARDAKAATKEGEGTVHRGRRARRSQDREAWSWQSAGELTPPTQGEDEASQRKRREQFLMLALGGEPEAVRALRFEGEHAAALLAGESGVHEQQGVSGSPRVRVRFADRADTVKHPLDLAAEWVDRRKRIVHEGQRLVRDLDLDLAIPLEPRLHKIYQRFMDAHRYDEVFGPGSHRLFSRRGTR
;
A
#
# COMPACT_ATOMS: atom_id res chain seq x y z
N GLY A 1 27.32 16.58 31.28
CA GLY A 1 27.24 18.03 31.46
C GLY A 1 26.05 18.37 32.31
N SER A 2 26.21 19.24 33.30
CA SER A 2 25.17 19.63 34.26
C SER A 2 24.84 21.13 34.19
N PHE A 3 23.55 21.44 34.07
CA PHE A 3 23.06 22.79 33.87
C PHE A 3 22.03 23.16 34.93
N LEU A 4 22.11 24.38 35.46
CA LEU A 4 21.08 24.95 36.32
C LEU A 4 20.44 26.16 35.62
N PHE A 5 19.18 26.03 35.25
CA PHE A 5 18.38 27.07 34.62
C PHE A 5 17.59 27.82 35.69
N MET A 6 17.91 29.10 35.88
CA MET A 6 17.29 29.93 36.92
C MET A 6 16.47 31.05 36.30
N GLY A 7 15.31 31.38 36.84
CA GLY A 7 14.53 32.53 36.38
C GLY A 7 13.04 32.39 36.69
N PRO A 8 12.18 33.33 36.22
CA PRO A 8 10.76 33.28 36.51
C PRO A 8 10.05 32.08 35.86
N THR A 9 8.81 31.80 36.27
CA THR A 9 8.01 30.77 35.62
C THR A 9 7.60 31.20 34.21
N GLY A 10 7.54 30.24 33.28
CA GLY A 10 7.02 30.49 31.93
C GLY A 10 7.92 31.26 30.96
N VAL A 11 9.22 31.34 31.23
CA VAL A 11 10.23 32.00 30.37
C VAL A 11 10.98 31.05 29.41
N GLY A 12 10.66 29.75 29.42
CA GLY A 12 11.24 28.78 28.48
C GLY A 12 12.32 27.84 29.01
N LYS A 13 12.51 27.75 30.34
CA LYS A 13 13.46 26.79 30.97
C LYS A 13 13.21 25.33 30.50
N THR A 14 11.98 24.85 30.66
CA THR A 14 11.55 23.50 30.24
C THR A 14 11.59 23.32 28.72
N GLU A 15 11.19 24.33 27.95
CA GLU A 15 11.20 24.26 26.47
C GLU A 15 12.64 24.17 25.93
N SER A 16 13.59 24.82 26.60
CA SER A 16 15.02 24.71 26.27
C SER A 16 15.55 23.31 26.51
N ALA A 17 15.10 22.62 27.57
CA ALA A 17 15.42 21.22 27.82
C ALA A 17 14.88 20.29 26.71
N LEU A 18 13.61 20.48 26.32
CA LEU A 18 12.98 19.72 25.24
C LEU A 18 13.70 19.93 23.90
N THR A 19 14.06 21.18 23.59
CA THR A 19 14.77 21.54 22.37
C THR A 19 16.20 20.98 22.36
N LEU A 20 16.86 20.97 23.52
CA LEU A 20 18.18 20.37 23.67
C LEU A 20 18.16 18.86 23.41
N ALA A 21 17.13 18.16 23.91
CA ALA A 21 16.96 16.73 23.67
C ALA A 21 16.71 16.42 22.19
N GLU A 22 15.88 17.24 21.52
CA GLU A 22 15.66 17.15 20.08
C GLU A 22 16.95 17.34 19.29
N HIS A 23 17.77 18.33 19.66
CA HIS A 23 19.02 18.63 18.97
C HIS A 23 20.11 17.58 19.20
N LEU A 24 20.28 17.10 20.43
CA LEU A 24 21.35 16.15 20.79
C LEU A 24 20.99 14.68 20.53
N PHE A 25 19.72 14.32 20.72
CA PHE A 25 19.27 12.93 20.71
C PHE A 25 18.17 12.65 19.67
N GLY A 26 17.85 13.63 18.82
CA GLY A 26 16.97 13.49 17.66
C GLY A 26 15.47 13.55 17.96
N ALA A 27 15.05 13.59 19.24
CA ALA A 27 13.64 13.64 19.60
C ALA A 27 13.39 14.31 20.96
N ARG A 28 12.25 15.02 21.09
CA ARG A 28 11.85 15.73 22.32
C ARG A 28 11.49 14.81 23.48
N ASP A 29 11.05 13.58 23.18
CA ASP A 29 10.68 12.55 24.16
C ASP A 29 11.91 11.91 24.84
N ARG A 30 13.12 12.25 24.38
CA ARG A 30 14.39 11.94 25.06
C ARG A 30 14.63 12.78 26.32
N VAL A 31 13.66 13.58 26.76
CA VAL A 31 13.67 14.21 28.08
C VAL A 31 13.00 13.29 29.10
N VAL A 32 13.76 12.89 30.11
CA VAL A 32 13.21 12.25 31.30
C VAL A 32 13.02 13.30 32.38
N ARG A 33 11.75 13.65 32.65
CA ARG A 33 11.39 14.70 33.61
C ARG A 33 11.05 14.14 34.98
N PHE A 34 11.53 14.82 36.01
CA PHE A 34 11.20 14.63 37.42
C PHE A 34 10.80 15.97 38.03
N ASP A 35 9.61 16.04 38.63
CA ASP A 35 9.16 17.20 39.40
C ASP A 35 9.67 17.06 40.84
N MET A 36 10.59 17.94 41.25
CA MET A 36 11.23 17.85 42.57
C MET A 36 10.30 18.20 43.72
N SER A 37 9.15 18.81 43.46
CA SER A 37 8.10 18.99 44.47
C SER A 37 7.52 17.65 44.95
N GLU A 38 7.52 16.61 44.10
CA GLU A 38 7.12 15.25 44.50
C GLU A 38 8.15 14.56 45.40
N TYR A 39 9.36 15.13 45.52
CA TYR A 39 10.46 14.59 46.30
C TYR A 39 10.88 15.51 47.45
N GLY A 40 9.98 16.39 47.90
CA GLY A 40 10.22 17.36 48.97
C GLY A 40 10.00 16.83 50.40
N TYR A 41 9.71 15.54 50.57
CA TYR A 41 9.50 14.93 51.89
C TYR A 41 10.59 13.91 52.22
N PRO A 42 10.91 13.69 53.51
CA PRO A 42 11.94 12.74 53.92
C PRO A 42 11.71 11.33 53.38
N GLY A 43 12.77 10.68 52.89
CA GLY A 43 12.70 9.33 52.31
C GLY A 43 12.17 9.28 50.86
N ALA A 44 11.77 10.39 50.25
CA ALA A 44 11.35 10.42 48.85
C ALA A 44 12.47 10.03 47.87
N ALA A 45 13.74 10.27 48.24
CA ALA A 45 14.91 9.90 47.44
C ALA A 45 14.96 8.39 47.13
N ALA A 46 14.43 7.53 48.00
CA ALA A 46 14.35 6.09 47.78
C ALA A 46 13.54 5.71 46.53
N ARG A 47 12.59 6.55 46.09
CA ARG A 47 11.82 6.33 44.85
C ARG A 47 12.68 6.50 43.59
N LEU A 48 13.68 7.40 43.62
CA LEU A 48 14.58 7.62 42.49
C LEU A 48 15.59 6.48 42.32
N VAL A 49 16.08 5.92 43.43
CA VAL A 49 17.11 4.85 43.44
C VAL A 49 16.49 3.46 43.37
N GLY A 50 15.36 3.25 44.04
CA GLY A 50 14.69 1.96 44.17
C GLY A 50 14.97 1.29 45.52
N GLY A 51 14.02 0.50 45.98
CA GLY A 51 14.13 -0.33 47.18
C GLY A 51 14.65 -1.74 46.90
N PRO A 52 14.73 -2.64 47.91
CA PRO A 52 15.34 -3.96 47.75
C PRO A 52 14.63 -4.89 46.76
N ARG A 53 13.36 -4.61 46.45
CA ARG A 53 12.51 -5.40 45.54
C ARG A 53 11.99 -4.61 44.34
N GLY A 54 12.33 -3.33 44.21
CA GLY A 54 11.77 -2.44 43.18
C GLY A 54 12.85 -1.54 42.58
N GLU A 55 12.82 -1.37 41.26
CA GLU A 55 13.74 -0.46 40.57
C GLU A 55 13.34 1.00 40.79
N GLY A 56 14.35 1.87 40.92
CA GLY A 56 14.12 3.30 41.07
C GLY A 56 13.74 3.97 39.76
N ASP A 57 12.94 5.03 39.85
CA ASP A 57 12.47 5.74 38.67
C ASP A 57 13.62 6.38 37.88
N LEU A 58 14.68 6.83 38.55
CA LEU A 58 15.85 7.42 37.89
C LEU A 58 16.80 6.34 37.36
N THR A 59 17.17 5.39 38.21
CA THR A 59 18.12 4.32 37.86
C THR A 59 17.59 3.46 36.72
N ARG A 60 16.30 3.10 36.72
CA ARG A 60 15.65 2.35 35.65
C ARG A 60 15.63 3.11 34.33
N LYS A 61 15.10 4.34 34.33
CA LYS A 61 14.92 5.12 33.09
C LYS A 61 16.25 5.40 32.39
N VAL A 62 17.32 5.62 33.15
CA VAL A 62 18.66 5.85 32.59
C VAL A 62 19.27 4.55 32.05
N ARG A 63 19.04 3.40 32.70
CA ARG A 63 19.44 2.09 32.16
C ARG A 63 18.71 1.75 30.87
N GLU A 64 17.41 2.03 30.80
CA GLU A 64 16.58 1.83 29.60
C GLU A 64 16.95 2.82 28.48
N HIS A 65 17.28 4.07 28.85
CA HIS A 65 17.53 5.18 27.92
C HIS A 65 18.76 6.01 28.34
N PRO A 66 19.99 5.51 28.08
CA PRO A 66 21.23 6.17 28.54
C PRO A 66 21.57 7.47 27.78
N PHE A 67 20.96 7.70 26.62
CA PHE A 67 21.11 8.91 25.81
C PHE A 67 19.87 9.79 25.97
N CYS A 68 19.85 10.59 27.04
CA CYS A 68 18.70 11.42 27.38
C CYS A 68 19.10 12.72 28.07
N VAL A 69 18.17 13.67 28.11
CA VAL A 69 18.23 14.83 28.99
C VAL A 69 17.45 14.51 30.25
N LEU A 70 18.11 14.51 31.41
CA LEU A 70 17.47 14.38 32.71
C LEU A 70 17.04 15.77 33.19
N LEU A 71 15.74 16.01 33.30
CA LEU A 71 15.17 17.29 33.72
C LEU A 71 14.62 17.21 35.15
N PHE A 72 15.32 17.83 36.09
CA PHE A 72 14.90 18.02 37.48
C PHE A 72 14.25 19.40 37.63
N ASP A 73 12.92 19.46 37.60
CA ASP A 73 12.16 20.70 37.63
C ASP A 73 11.92 21.16 39.08
N GLU A 74 12.03 22.47 39.34
CA GLU A 74 11.83 23.09 40.67
C GLU A 74 12.72 22.49 41.76
N VAL A 75 14.02 22.35 41.45
CA VAL A 75 14.99 21.64 42.31
C VAL A 75 15.08 22.19 43.73
N GLU A 76 14.77 23.47 43.95
CA GLU A 76 14.73 24.07 45.28
C GLU A 76 13.67 23.49 46.24
N LYS A 77 12.76 22.66 45.72
CA LYS A 77 11.70 22.00 46.49
C LYS A 77 12.05 20.59 46.93
N ALA A 78 13.17 20.04 46.45
CA ALA A 78 13.62 18.70 46.82
C ALA A 78 14.06 18.62 48.29
N ASP A 79 13.90 17.43 48.89
CA ASP A 79 14.49 17.08 50.18
C ASP A 79 16.03 16.99 50.09
N ALA A 80 16.72 17.20 51.21
CA ALA A 80 18.17 17.13 51.32
C ALA A 80 18.75 15.81 50.79
N GLU A 81 18.09 14.67 51.06
CA GLU A 81 18.56 13.34 50.63
C GLU A 81 18.60 13.18 49.10
N VAL A 82 17.76 13.93 48.37
CA VAL A 82 17.77 13.93 46.91
C VAL A 82 19.03 14.60 46.37
N PHE A 83 19.52 15.66 47.03
CA PHE A 83 20.76 16.32 46.63
C PHE A 83 21.98 15.41 46.83
N ASP A 84 22.01 14.62 47.90
CA ASP A 84 23.10 13.67 48.16
C ASP A 84 23.17 12.57 47.07
N LEU A 85 22.01 12.10 46.60
CA LEU A 85 21.92 11.21 45.46
C LEU A 85 22.43 11.89 44.18
N LEU A 86 21.96 13.11 43.90
CA LEU A 86 22.36 13.85 42.71
C LEU A 86 23.84 14.21 42.73
N LEU A 87 24.49 14.38 43.88
CA LEU A 87 25.95 14.53 43.97
C LEU A 87 26.69 13.36 43.34
N GLN A 88 26.24 12.13 43.56
CA GLN A 88 26.84 10.94 42.96
C GLN A 88 26.65 10.94 41.44
N VAL A 89 25.47 11.33 40.97
CA VAL A 89 25.15 11.45 39.54
C VAL A 89 26.02 12.53 38.87
N LEU A 90 26.15 13.71 39.48
CA LEU A 90 26.92 14.82 38.92
C LEU A 90 28.44 14.62 39.04
N GLY A 91 28.89 13.91 40.07
CA GLY A 91 30.30 13.64 40.33
C GLY A 91 30.83 12.42 39.59
N GLU A 92 30.32 11.24 39.92
CA GLU A 92 30.82 9.95 39.41
C GLU A 92 30.11 9.48 38.14
N ALA A 93 29.03 10.17 37.73
CA ALA A 93 28.18 9.78 36.61
C ALA A 93 27.64 8.34 36.75
N ARG A 94 27.46 7.87 37.98
CA ARG A 94 26.97 6.54 38.31
C ARG A 94 26.05 6.59 39.51
N LEU A 95 25.05 5.73 39.50
CA LEU A 95 24.16 5.54 40.64
C LEU A 95 23.80 4.06 40.74
N THR A 96 24.01 3.47 41.91
CA THR A 96 23.73 2.04 42.14
C THR A 96 22.49 1.90 43.02
N ASP A 97 21.55 1.07 42.59
CA ASP A 97 20.35 0.78 43.36
C ASP A 97 20.60 -0.16 44.54
N GLN A 98 19.62 -0.30 45.43
CA GLN A 98 19.72 -1.19 46.60
C GLN A 98 19.80 -2.68 46.23
N ALA A 99 19.51 -3.05 44.99
CA ALA A 99 19.68 -4.41 44.45
C ALA A 99 21.07 -4.61 43.81
N GLY A 100 21.95 -3.60 43.84
CA GLY A 100 23.30 -3.66 43.29
C GLY A 100 23.39 -3.39 41.79
N ARG A 101 22.33 -2.91 41.13
CA ARG A 101 22.34 -2.54 39.71
C ARG A 101 22.80 -1.10 39.54
N THR A 102 23.84 -0.89 38.73
CA THR A 102 24.38 0.44 38.46
C THR A 102 23.80 1.03 37.17
N ALA A 103 23.34 2.28 37.24
CA ALA A 103 22.98 3.12 36.10
C ALA A 103 24.15 4.05 35.73
N ASP A 104 24.40 4.22 34.43
CA ASP A 104 25.50 5.02 33.88
C ASP A 104 24.95 6.31 33.26
N PHE A 105 25.43 7.46 33.76
CA PHE A 105 24.96 8.79 33.40
C PHE A 105 25.93 9.53 32.47
N ARG A 106 27.04 8.91 32.05
CA ARG A 106 28.08 9.58 31.24
C ARG A 106 27.56 10.10 29.90
N ASN A 107 26.50 9.48 29.36
CA ASN A 107 25.84 9.87 28.10
C ASN A 107 24.57 10.70 28.30
N THR A 108 24.33 11.17 29.53
CA THR A 108 23.17 11.99 29.87
C THR A 108 23.56 13.47 30.02
N VAL A 109 22.60 14.34 29.72
CA VAL A 109 22.69 15.77 30.07
C VAL A 109 21.78 16.01 31.27
N VAL A 110 22.35 16.49 32.38
CA VAL A 110 21.58 16.80 33.58
C VAL A 110 21.18 18.27 33.54
N LEU A 111 19.88 18.54 33.62
CA LEU A 111 19.31 19.87 33.62
C LEU A 111 18.43 20.02 34.86
N MET A 112 18.72 21.05 35.65
CA MET A 112 17.92 21.45 36.80
C MET A 112 17.25 22.78 36.48
N THR A 113 15.99 22.96 36.86
CA THR A 113 15.34 24.27 36.81
C THR A 113 15.09 24.77 38.22
N SER A 114 15.15 26.09 38.39
CA SER A 114 14.83 26.72 39.66
C SER A 114 14.19 28.09 39.46
N ASN A 115 13.33 28.47 40.41
CA ASN A 115 12.80 29.83 40.52
C ASN A 115 13.49 30.64 41.64
N LEU A 116 14.62 30.17 42.18
CA LEU A 116 15.44 30.91 43.15
C LEU A 116 15.86 32.28 42.63
N GLY A 117 15.91 33.27 43.52
CA GLY A 117 16.34 34.64 43.21
C GLY A 117 15.30 35.50 42.49
N VAL A 118 14.14 34.98 42.09
CA VAL A 118 13.14 35.74 41.30
C VAL A 118 12.48 36.86 42.11
N GLU A 119 12.11 36.61 43.36
CA GLU A 119 11.47 37.64 44.22
C GLU A 119 12.47 38.68 44.69
N THR A 120 13.67 38.27 45.09
CA THR A 120 14.75 39.17 45.53
C THR A 120 15.20 40.09 44.40
N PHE A 121 15.28 39.59 43.16
CA PHE A 121 15.59 40.41 42.00
C PHE A 121 14.53 41.49 41.75
N LYS A 122 13.24 41.14 41.79
CA LYS A 122 12.13 42.11 41.60
C LYS A 122 12.16 43.23 42.63
N SER A 123 12.44 42.91 43.89
CA SER A 123 12.52 43.88 44.98
C SER A 123 13.73 44.83 44.84
N SER A 124 14.87 44.32 44.37
CA SER A 124 16.11 45.10 44.21
C SER A 124 16.03 46.16 43.10
N VAL A 125 15.18 45.97 42.10
CA VAL A 125 14.95 46.92 41.00
C VAL A 125 14.00 48.06 41.41
N GLY A 126 13.13 47.85 42.42
CA GLY A 126 12.07 48.78 42.80
C GLY A 126 12.34 49.67 44.03
N PHE A 127 13.24 49.27 44.94
CA PHE A 127 13.49 50.01 46.18
C PHE A 127 14.99 50.13 46.48
N GLY A 128 15.62 51.22 46.05
CA GLY A 128 16.80 51.93 46.64
C GLY A 128 18.01 51.18 47.24
N GLY A 129 18.06 49.86 47.24
CA GLY A 129 19.19 49.06 47.72
C GLY A 129 20.32 49.04 46.70
N PRO A 130 21.53 48.56 47.07
CA PRO A 130 22.62 48.41 46.13
C PRO A 130 22.18 47.49 44.99
N ALA A 131 22.02 48.07 43.80
CA ALA A 131 21.64 47.32 42.61
C ALA A 131 22.68 46.21 42.36
N PRO A 132 22.28 44.96 42.12
CA PRO A 132 23.22 43.92 41.69
C PRO A 132 23.95 44.41 40.43
N ARG A 133 25.28 44.24 40.38
CA ARG A 133 26.12 44.74 39.27
C ARG A 133 25.72 44.12 37.92
N SER A 134 25.11 42.93 37.91
CA SER A 134 24.46 42.33 36.74
C SER A 134 23.37 41.31 37.09
N PHE A 135 22.43 41.06 36.17
CA PHE A 135 21.39 40.01 36.28
C PHE A 135 22.01 38.64 36.60
N ARG A 136 23.12 38.31 35.93
CA ARG A 136 23.81 37.03 36.10
C ARG A 136 24.43 36.87 37.49
N GLU A 137 25.07 37.92 38.01
CA GLU A 137 25.68 37.89 39.34
C GLU A 137 24.64 37.66 40.44
N HIS A 138 23.44 38.25 40.30
CA HIS A 138 22.34 38.04 41.25
C HIS A 138 21.96 36.55 41.36
N PHE A 139 21.65 35.91 40.24
CA PHE A 139 21.24 34.50 40.25
C PHE A 139 22.38 33.55 40.67
N LEU A 140 23.63 33.86 40.33
CA LEU A 140 24.80 33.11 40.80
C LEU A 140 24.90 33.15 42.33
N ALA A 141 24.80 34.35 42.93
CA ALA A 141 24.86 34.51 44.38
C ALA A 141 23.71 33.79 45.10
N GLU A 142 22.51 33.82 44.52
CA GLU A 142 21.34 33.12 45.09
C GLU A 142 21.48 31.60 45.01
N ALA A 143 22.06 31.06 43.92
CA ALA A 143 22.37 29.64 43.83
C ALA A 143 23.46 29.22 44.83
N GLU A 144 24.53 30.01 44.96
CA GLU A 144 25.63 29.75 45.90
C GLU A 144 25.16 29.77 47.36
N ARG A 145 24.18 30.61 47.69
CA ARG A 145 23.56 30.65 49.02
C ARG A 145 22.66 29.46 49.31
N PHE A 146 21.94 28.97 48.30
CA PHE A 146 20.97 27.90 48.47
C PHE A 146 21.62 26.51 48.50
N PHE A 147 22.52 26.23 47.56
CA PHE A 147 23.17 24.92 47.46
C PHE A 147 24.39 24.84 48.38
N ARG A 148 24.60 23.67 48.99
CA ARG A 148 25.86 23.38 49.68
C ARG A 148 27.05 23.52 48.71
N PRO A 149 28.23 23.99 49.15
CA PRO A 149 29.39 24.16 48.27
C PRO A 149 29.76 22.90 47.46
N GLU A 150 29.63 21.73 48.07
CA GLU A 150 29.86 20.43 47.42
C GLU A 150 28.95 20.21 46.19
N PHE A 151 27.68 20.62 46.26
CA PHE A 151 26.72 20.49 45.16
C PHE A 151 26.91 21.58 44.13
N PHE A 152 27.06 22.83 44.58
CA PHE A 152 27.27 23.98 43.71
C PHE A 152 28.48 23.78 42.78
N ASN A 153 29.58 23.26 43.32
CA ASN A 153 30.81 22.99 42.56
C ASN A 153 30.69 21.83 41.54
N ARG A 154 29.57 21.10 41.52
CA ARG A 154 29.28 20.04 40.53
C ARG A 154 28.32 20.48 39.43
N ILE A 155 27.88 21.74 39.46
CA ILE A 155 27.08 22.36 38.41
C ILE A 155 28.03 22.99 37.40
N ASP A 156 28.10 22.45 36.17
CA ASP A 156 29.03 22.95 35.15
C ASP A 156 28.65 24.38 34.71
N HIS A 157 27.35 24.62 34.53
CA HIS A 157 26.85 25.91 34.02
C HIS A 157 25.55 26.36 34.69
N ILE A 158 25.56 27.59 35.20
CA ILE A 158 24.36 28.29 35.67
C ILE A 158 23.91 29.28 34.59
N VAL A 159 22.68 29.12 34.12
CA VAL A 159 22.09 29.89 33.01
C VAL A 159 20.87 30.65 33.52
N PRO A 160 21.00 31.97 33.76
CA PRO A 160 19.88 32.83 34.10
C PRO A 160 18.98 33.11 32.88
N PHE A 161 17.68 32.92 33.05
CA PHE A 161 16.64 33.21 32.08
C PHE A 161 15.98 34.55 32.39
N MET A 162 16.12 35.49 31.46
CA MET A 162 15.48 36.79 31.56
C MET A 162 13.95 36.68 31.39
N PRO A 163 13.17 37.58 31.99
CA PRO A 163 11.76 37.76 31.65
C PRO A 163 11.60 37.95 30.14
N LEU A 164 10.51 37.44 29.58
CA LEU A 164 10.24 37.55 28.15
C LEU A 164 9.94 39.00 27.78
N GLU A 165 10.70 39.55 26.84
CA GLU A 165 10.41 40.83 26.21
C GLU A 165 9.22 40.71 25.24
N ARG A 166 8.58 41.84 24.94
CA ARG A 166 7.42 41.88 24.03
C ARG A 166 7.70 41.23 22.68
N THR A 167 8.87 41.48 22.10
CA THR A 167 9.32 40.89 20.83
C THR A 167 9.41 39.36 20.90
N ALA A 168 9.92 38.82 22.01
CA ALA A 168 9.98 37.37 22.25
C ALA A 168 8.57 36.78 22.39
N ILE A 169 7.67 37.48 23.08
CA ILE A 169 6.25 37.08 23.21
C ILE A 169 5.56 37.03 21.84
N GLU A 170 5.77 38.04 20.99
CA GLU A 170 5.20 38.08 19.64
C GLU A 170 5.71 36.90 18.79
N ALA A 171 7.02 36.59 18.88
CA ALA A 171 7.60 35.43 18.21
C ALA A 171 7.02 34.09 18.71
N ILE A 172 6.87 33.94 20.03
CA ILE A 172 6.25 32.74 20.63
C ILE A 172 4.79 32.62 20.19
N THR A 173 4.04 33.73 20.18
CA THR A 173 2.64 33.78 19.71
C THR A 173 2.53 33.32 18.26
N ARG A 174 3.41 33.79 17.38
CA ARG A 174 3.44 33.36 15.97
C ARG A 174 3.72 31.85 15.85
N ARG A 175 4.68 31.32 16.61
CA ARG A 175 5.00 29.89 16.63
C ARG A 175 3.82 29.05 17.11
N GLU A 176 3.20 29.42 18.22
CA GLU A 176 2.06 28.68 18.79
C GLU A 176 0.82 28.71 17.90
N LEU A 177 0.54 29.85 17.26
CA LEU A 177 -0.53 29.95 16.25
C LEU A 177 -0.22 29.09 15.03
N SER A 178 1.02 29.08 14.56
CA SER A 178 1.44 28.22 13.44
C SER A 178 1.24 26.74 13.80
N ALA A 179 1.63 26.32 15.00
CA ALA A 179 1.40 24.96 15.49
C ALA A 179 -0.11 24.65 15.59
N PHE A 180 -0.93 25.58 16.06
CA PHE A 180 -2.38 25.44 16.08
C PHE A 180 -2.97 25.19 14.68
N LEU A 181 -2.51 25.92 13.66
CA LEU A 181 -2.98 25.77 12.27
C LEU A 181 -2.62 24.39 11.66
N THR A 182 -1.64 23.69 12.22
CA THR A 182 -1.26 22.33 11.77
C THR A 182 -2.09 21.20 12.37
N ARG A 183 -3.04 21.50 13.27
CA ARG A 183 -3.86 20.47 13.93
C ARG A 183 -4.66 19.63 12.94
N GLU A 184 -4.74 18.34 13.22
CA GLU A 184 -5.40 17.36 12.36
C GLU A 184 -6.86 17.71 12.09
N GLY A 185 -7.61 18.22 13.08
CA GLY A 185 -9.00 18.63 12.89
C GLY A 185 -9.21 19.78 11.90
N LEU A 186 -8.19 20.61 11.66
CA LEU A 186 -8.21 21.64 10.62
C LEU A 186 -7.73 21.08 9.27
N ARG A 187 -6.70 20.22 9.28
CA ARG A 187 -6.16 19.56 8.08
C ARG A 187 -7.15 18.60 7.42
N GLN A 188 -7.86 17.79 8.19
CA GLN A 188 -8.84 16.81 7.68
C GLN A 188 -10.04 17.48 6.99
N ARG A 189 -10.39 18.71 7.37
CA ARG A 189 -11.50 19.48 6.79
C ARG A 189 -11.12 20.30 5.55
N ASP A 190 -9.85 20.24 5.12
CA ASP A 190 -9.29 21.03 4.01
C ASP A 190 -9.66 22.53 4.10
N LEU A 191 -9.56 23.09 5.31
CA LEU A 191 -9.83 24.50 5.54
C LEU A 191 -8.53 25.30 5.43
N ARG A 192 -8.55 26.39 4.65
CA ARG A 192 -7.45 27.37 4.63
C ARG A 192 -7.73 28.45 5.65
N VAL A 193 -7.14 28.31 6.83
CA VAL A 193 -7.26 29.31 7.89
C VAL A 193 -6.19 30.37 7.68
N GLU A 194 -6.61 31.63 7.60
CA GLU A 194 -5.74 32.78 7.51
C GLU A 194 -5.98 33.73 8.67
N LEU A 195 -4.89 34.15 9.28
CA LEU A 195 -4.88 35.10 10.38
C LEU A 195 -4.58 36.46 9.79
N ALA A 196 -5.42 37.46 10.08
CA ALA A 196 -5.06 38.84 9.83
C ALA A 196 -3.88 39.25 10.74
N ASP A 197 -3.12 40.26 10.31
CA ASP A 197 -1.91 40.69 11.01
C ASP A 197 -2.19 41.11 12.46
N ASP A 198 -3.37 41.69 12.70
CA ASP A 198 -3.85 42.14 14.01
C ASP A 198 -4.10 40.99 15.01
N VAL A 199 -4.31 39.76 14.55
CA VAL A 199 -4.58 38.61 15.41
C VAL A 199 -3.36 38.24 16.24
N HIS A 200 -2.17 38.34 15.66
CA HIS A 200 -0.92 38.05 16.35
C HIS A 200 -0.72 39.02 17.52
N ASP A 201 -0.87 40.32 17.26
CA ASP A 201 -0.73 41.37 18.27
C ASP A 201 -1.82 41.28 19.33
N TRP A 202 -3.05 40.97 18.92
CA TRP A 202 -4.19 40.83 19.82
C TRP A 202 -3.97 39.70 20.83
N ILE A 203 -3.44 38.55 20.38
CA ILE A 203 -3.14 37.40 21.23
C ILE A 203 -1.90 37.67 22.07
N ALA A 204 -0.84 38.26 21.51
CA ALA A 204 0.39 38.57 22.22
C ALA A 204 0.15 39.54 23.39
N ALA A 205 -0.68 40.57 23.18
CA ALA A 205 -1.04 41.54 24.22
C ALA A 205 -1.83 40.93 25.39
N ARG A 206 -2.60 39.87 25.14
CA ARG A 206 -3.49 39.23 26.15
C ARG A 206 -2.95 37.91 26.70
N GLY A 207 -1.93 37.34 26.07
CA GLY A 207 -1.38 36.01 26.38
C GLY A 207 -0.26 36.00 27.42
N VAL A 208 0.07 37.16 27.97
CA VAL A 208 1.17 37.33 28.92
C VAL A 208 0.65 37.82 30.25
N GLU A 209 0.97 37.06 31.29
CA GLU A 209 0.75 37.50 32.66
C GLU A 209 2.11 37.74 33.34
N PRO A 210 2.32 38.88 34.02
CA PRO A 210 3.58 39.22 34.69
C PRO A 210 4.09 38.16 35.68
N ARG A 211 3.19 37.30 36.19
CA ARG A 211 3.52 36.22 37.13
C ARG A 211 3.81 34.87 36.45
N TYR A 212 3.22 34.61 35.28
CA TYR A 212 3.22 33.27 34.66
C TYR A 212 3.91 33.22 33.28
N GLY A 213 4.43 34.34 32.79
CA GLY A 213 5.11 34.42 31.49
C GLY A 213 4.17 34.06 30.35
N ALA A 214 4.68 33.29 29.37
CA ALA A 214 3.90 32.84 28.22
C ALA A 214 3.07 31.56 28.49
N ARG A 215 3.04 31.02 29.72
CA ARG A 215 2.25 29.81 30.05
C ARG A 215 0.75 29.96 29.70
N PRO A 216 0.09 31.11 29.94
CA PRO A 216 -1.32 31.29 29.59
C PRO A 216 -1.59 31.32 28.08
N LEU A 217 -0.58 31.57 27.25
CA LEU A 217 -0.74 31.77 25.80
C LEU A 217 -1.40 30.59 25.09
N LYS A 218 -0.96 29.36 25.37
CA LYS A 218 -1.59 28.14 24.81
C LYS A 218 -3.06 28.05 25.22
N ARG A 219 -3.36 28.30 26.50
CA ARG A 219 -4.72 28.31 27.03
C ARG A 219 -5.57 29.41 26.39
N LEU A 220 -5.00 30.60 26.16
CA LEU A 220 -5.66 31.70 25.48
C LEU A 220 -6.01 31.33 24.03
N ILE A 221 -5.07 30.72 23.30
CA ILE A 221 -5.31 30.22 21.93
C ILE A 221 -6.43 29.19 21.95
N GLU A 222 -6.45 28.24 22.89
CA GLU A 222 -7.55 27.28 23.01
C GLU A 222 -8.91 27.97 23.27
N GLN A 223 -8.95 28.90 24.22
CA GLN A 223 -10.20 29.52 24.65
C GLN A 223 -10.75 30.56 23.67
N ARG A 224 -9.87 31.31 23.00
CA ARG A 224 -10.23 32.45 22.16
C ARG A 224 -10.12 32.17 20.66
N VAL A 225 -9.34 31.17 20.25
CA VAL A 225 -9.22 30.77 18.84
C VAL A 225 -9.90 29.41 18.62
N ALA A 226 -9.41 28.35 19.28
CA ALA A 226 -9.81 26.98 18.97
C ALA A 226 -11.30 26.71 19.28
N ALA A 227 -11.75 27.01 20.50
CA ALA A 227 -13.12 26.75 20.92
C ALA A 227 -14.15 27.60 20.13
N PRO A 228 -13.94 28.92 19.91
CA PRO A 228 -14.82 29.71 19.06
C PRO A 228 -14.82 29.25 17.60
N LEU A 229 -13.66 28.88 17.04
CA LEU A 229 -13.57 28.32 15.69
C LEU A 229 -14.34 26.99 15.57
N ALA A 230 -14.21 26.10 16.54
CA ALA A 230 -14.95 24.83 16.56
C ALA A 230 -16.47 25.06 16.60
N ARG A 231 -16.93 26.03 17.41
CA ARG A 231 -18.35 26.44 17.44
C ARG A 231 -18.80 27.02 16.09
N PHE A 232 -18.01 27.91 15.50
CA PHE A 232 -18.29 28.49 14.19
C PHE A 232 -18.42 27.42 13.10
N LEU A 233 -17.50 26.46 13.05
CA LEU A 233 -17.52 25.34 12.10
C LEU A 233 -18.67 24.35 12.35
N SER A 234 -19.15 24.23 13.58
CA SER A 234 -20.31 23.38 13.89
C SER A 234 -21.64 24.03 13.54
N GLY A 235 -21.74 25.36 13.62
CA GLY A 235 -22.96 26.12 13.34
C GLY A 235 -23.10 26.59 11.89
N THR A 236 -22.04 26.46 11.09
CA THR A 236 -21.99 26.96 9.70
C THR A 236 -21.65 25.81 8.75
N THR A 237 -22.42 25.64 7.68
CA THR A 237 -22.06 24.73 6.59
C THR A 237 -20.93 25.36 5.79
N VAL A 238 -19.68 25.00 6.10
CA VAL A 238 -18.49 25.47 5.39
C VAL A 238 -18.13 24.47 4.30
N PRO A 239 -18.12 24.86 3.00
CA PRO A 239 -17.68 23.97 1.93
C PRO A 239 -16.22 23.53 2.11
N THR A 240 -15.91 22.31 1.69
CA THR A 240 -14.52 21.81 1.62
C THR A 240 -13.67 22.74 0.75
N GLY A 241 -12.48 23.13 1.23
CA GLY A 241 -11.60 24.07 0.52
C GLY A 241 -11.94 25.56 0.72
N ALA A 242 -12.85 25.90 1.63
CA ALA A 242 -13.15 27.29 1.95
C ALA A 242 -11.96 28.01 2.63
N ARG A 243 -11.84 29.31 2.37
CA ARG A 243 -10.91 30.19 3.07
C ARG A 243 -11.60 30.74 4.31
N LEU A 244 -11.03 30.48 5.47
CA LEU A 244 -11.51 30.99 6.75
C LEU A 244 -10.58 32.09 7.21
N SER A 245 -11.07 33.32 7.27
CA SER A 245 -10.31 34.45 7.81
C SER A 245 -10.63 34.64 9.29
N ILE A 246 -9.60 34.83 10.11
CA ILE A 246 -9.69 35.21 11.52
C ILE A 246 -9.13 36.63 11.62
N ALA A 247 -9.92 37.55 12.19
CA ALA A 247 -9.50 38.94 12.40
C ALA A 247 -9.82 39.38 13.84
N ALA A 248 -9.05 40.32 14.37
CA ALA A 248 -9.35 40.90 15.67
C ALA A 248 -10.45 41.98 15.55
N GLU A 249 -11.50 41.89 16.37
CA GLU A 249 -12.56 42.88 16.44
C GLU A 249 -12.84 43.24 17.91
N GLY A 250 -12.18 44.31 18.38
CA GLY A 250 -12.27 44.76 19.77
C GLY A 250 -11.77 43.72 20.77
N GLU A 251 -12.68 43.17 21.59
CA GLU A 251 -12.38 42.18 22.64
C GLU A 251 -12.62 40.72 22.21
N ALA A 252 -12.92 40.47 20.94
CA ALA A 252 -13.14 39.14 20.40
C ALA A 252 -12.42 38.93 19.06
N LEU A 253 -12.32 37.67 18.65
CA LEU A 253 -11.89 37.29 17.30
C LEU A 253 -13.13 37.00 16.46
N ARG A 254 -13.17 37.58 15.26
CA ARG A 254 -14.20 37.32 14.26
C ARG A 254 -13.74 36.27 13.27
N PHE A 255 -14.65 35.36 12.95
CA PHE A 255 -14.46 34.30 11.99
C PHE A 255 -15.36 34.56 10.79
N ALA A 256 -14.80 34.54 9.59
CA ALA A 256 -15.56 34.62 8.35
C ALA A 256 -15.11 33.53 7.38
N ALA A 257 -16.08 32.81 6.81
CA ALA A 257 -15.84 31.85 5.74
C ALA A 257 -16.11 32.56 4.41
N HIS A 258 -15.13 32.50 3.50
CA HIS A 258 -15.22 33.08 2.18
C HIS A 258 -15.40 31.96 1.15
N GLU A 259 -16.42 32.08 0.29
CA GLU A 259 -16.57 31.23 -0.90
C GLU A 259 -15.52 31.62 -1.95
N GLY A 260 -14.28 31.23 -1.71
CA GLY A 260 -13.15 31.50 -2.59
C GLY A 260 -12.35 30.23 -2.82
N GLY A 261 -12.88 29.29 -3.61
CA GLY A 261 -12.10 28.10 -3.93
C GLY A 261 -12.75 26.93 -4.65
N LYS A 262 -13.91 27.04 -5.33
CA LYS A 262 -14.50 25.87 -6.02
C LYS A 262 -13.52 25.19 -7.01
N ALA A 263 -12.72 25.98 -7.73
CA ALA A 263 -11.70 25.46 -8.64
C ALA A 263 -10.50 24.80 -7.91
N ARG A 264 -10.11 25.33 -6.74
CA ARG A 264 -8.94 24.84 -5.97
C ARG A 264 -9.29 23.63 -5.09
N ALA A 265 -10.51 23.57 -4.57
CA ALA A 265 -11.06 22.40 -3.88
C ALA A 265 -11.26 21.23 -4.86
N ALA A 266 -11.71 21.51 -6.08
CA ALA A 266 -11.78 20.51 -7.14
C ALA A 266 -10.38 19.96 -7.47
N ALA A 267 -9.40 20.84 -7.67
CA ALA A 267 -7.99 20.51 -7.90
C ALA A 267 -7.36 19.69 -6.75
N ALA A 268 -7.60 20.06 -5.48
CA ALA A 268 -7.14 19.31 -4.32
C ALA A 268 -7.78 17.92 -4.23
N SER A 269 -9.07 17.81 -4.58
CA SER A 269 -9.76 16.51 -4.65
C SER A 269 -9.22 15.63 -5.78
N GLN A 270 -8.84 16.24 -6.91
CA GLN A 270 -8.26 15.53 -8.06
C GLN A 270 -6.89 14.96 -7.69
N LEU A 271 -6.00 15.78 -7.11
CA LEU A 271 -4.68 15.33 -6.65
C LEU A 271 -4.79 14.27 -5.55
N ARG A 272 -5.78 14.38 -4.65
CA ARG A 272 -6.01 13.35 -3.63
C ARG A 272 -6.42 12.01 -4.25
N ARG A 273 -7.36 12.01 -5.20
CA ARG A 273 -7.76 10.79 -5.93
C ARG A 273 -6.59 10.18 -6.70
N LEU A 274 -5.72 11.01 -7.25
CA LEU A 274 -4.50 10.57 -7.92
C LEU A 274 -3.54 9.89 -6.95
N LEU A 275 -3.27 10.49 -5.78
CA LEU A 275 -2.46 9.87 -4.74
C LEU A 275 -3.04 8.54 -4.26
N ASP A 276 -4.36 8.45 -4.10
CA ASP A 276 -5.04 7.19 -3.75
C ASP A 276 -4.84 6.13 -4.86
N ALA A 277 -4.92 6.52 -6.13
CA ALA A 277 -4.68 5.62 -7.27
C ALA A 277 -3.22 5.15 -7.36
N ILE A 278 -2.25 6.06 -7.17
CA ILE A 278 -0.82 5.74 -7.10
C ILE A 278 -0.55 4.77 -5.94
N GLY A 279 -1.15 5.02 -4.77
CA GLY A 279 -1.06 4.12 -3.62
C GLY A 279 -1.59 2.71 -3.93
N GLY A 280 -2.75 2.61 -4.59
CA GLY A 280 -3.30 1.33 -5.03
C GLY A 280 -2.38 0.60 -6.03
N LEU A 281 -1.75 1.33 -6.94
CA LEU A 281 -0.79 0.79 -7.91
C LEU A 281 0.49 0.28 -7.23
N ARG A 282 1.04 1.04 -6.28
CA ARG A 282 2.17 0.63 -5.45
C ARG A 282 1.86 -0.66 -4.70
N ASP A 283 0.69 -0.73 -4.06
CA ASP A 283 0.30 -1.91 -3.28
C ASP A 283 0.12 -3.13 -4.20
N ARG A 284 -0.46 -2.96 -5.40
CA ARG A 284 -0.53 -4.01 -6.43
C ARG A 284 0.87 -4.50 -6.83
N LEU A 285 1.80 -3.58 -7.11
CA LEU A 285 3.17 -3.92 -7.50
C LEU A 285 3.92 -4.65 -6.37
N GLN A 286 3.83 -4.18 -5.14
CA GLN A 286 4.46 -4.81 -3.98
C GLN A 286 3.94 -6.22 -3.72
N ARG A 287 2.65 -6.48 -3.98
CA ARG A 287 2.08 -7.82 -3.87
C ARG A 287 2.68 -8.78 -4.90
N TRP A 288 2.95 -8.31 -6.12
CA TRP A 288 3.70 -9.10 -7.11
C TRP A 288 5.15 -9.33 -6.73
N LEU A 289 5.87 -8.29 -6.28
CA LEU A 289 7.26 -8.43 -5.84
C LEU A 289 7.41 -9.42 -4.67
N ASN A 290 6.40 -9.49 -3.80
CA ASN A 290 6.36 -10.43 -2.68
C ASN A 290 5.70 -11.78 -3.02
N SER A 291 5.24 -11.97 -4.25
CA SER A 291 4.55 -13.18 -4.68
C SER A 291 5.50 -14.36 -4.89
N THR A 292 4.98 -15.58 -4.76
CA THR A 292 5.74 -16.80 -5.05
C THR A 292 6.26 -16.85 -6.49
N PRO A 293 5.48 -16.51 -7.55
CA PRO A 293 6.00 -16.47 -8.93
C PRO A 293 7.22 -15.55 -9.10
N TYR A 294 7.22 -14.38 -8.48
CA TYR A 294 8.36 -13.46 -8.55
C TYR A 294 9.58 -13.99 -7.77
N ARG A 295 9.36 -14.61 -6.60
CA ARG A 295 10.45 -15.26 -5.86
C ARG A 295 11.05 -16.43 -6.63
N GLU A 296 10.23 -17.22 -7.32
CA GLU A 296 10.67 -18.31 -8.20
C GLU A 296 11.50 -17.77 -9.38
N LEU A 297 11.06 -16.69 -10.03
CA LEU A 297 11.83 -15.96 -11.04
C LEU A 297 13.21 -15.56 -10.50
N ALA A 298 13.26 -14.85 -9.37
CA ALA A 298 14.50 -14.39 -8.77
C ALA A 298 15.40 -15.55 -8.30
N ALA A 299 14.83 -16.66 -7.84
CA ALA A 299 15.57 -17.86 -7.48
C ALA A 299 16.16 -18.57 -8.71
N ALA A 300 15.41 -18.66 -9.81
CA ALA A 300 15.85 -19.26 -11.06
C ALA A 300 17.04 -18.49 -11.67
N ILE A 301 16.98 -17.15 -11.70
CA ILE A 301 18.08 -16.29 -12.15
C ILE A 301 19.34 -16.56 -11.30
N ARG A 302 19.23 -16.49 -9.96
CA ARG A 302 20.37 -16.73 -9.04
C ARG A 302 20.95 -18.14 -9.15
N LEU A 303 20.12 -19.14 -9.41
CA LEU A 303 20.57 -20.51 -9.62
C LEU A 303 21.39 -20.61 -10.91
N LEU A 304 20.89 -20.03 -12.01
CA LEU A 304 21.62 -20.07 -13.28
C LEU A 304 22.94 -19.30 -13.19
N ASP A 305 22.95 -18.12 -12.54
CA ASP A 305 24.17 -17.34 -12.35
C ASP A 305 25.25 -18.20 -11.66
N ARG A 306 24.90 -18.92 -10.60
CA ARG A 306 25.83 -19.87 -9.94
C ARG A 306 26.25 -21.02 -10.85
N LEU A 307 25.31 -21.64 -11.57
CA LEU A 307 25.63 -22.77 -12.45
C LEU A 307 26.54 -22.35 -13.61
N SER A 308 26.34 -21.16 -14.18
CA SER A 308 27.16 -20.63 -15.28
C SER A 308 28.64 -20.43 -14.91
N GLN A 309 28.96 -20.34 -13.61
CA GLN A 309 30.34 -20.26 -13.11
C GLN A 309 31.01 -21.64 -13.01
N THR A 310 30.25 -22.74 -13.14
CA THR A 310 30.79 -24.10 -13.08
C THR A 310 31.23 -24.60 -14.45
N ARG A 311 32.31 -25.40 -14.48
CA ARG A 311 32.88 -25.92 -15.73
C ARG A 311 31.91 -26.84 -16.48
N ASN A 312 31.14 -27.65 -15.75
CA ASN A 312 30.23 -28.65 -16.30
C ASN A 312 29.00 -28.03 -17.00
N PHE A 313 28.65 -26.78 -16.67
CA PHE A 313 27.52 -26.11 -17.30
C PHE A 313 27.73 -25.87 -18.79
N TRP A 314 28.98 -25.66 -19.21
CA TRP A 314 29.36 -25.34 -20.59
C TRP A 314 29.74 -26.57 -21.44
N GLU A 315 29.64 -27.79 -20.89
CA GLU A 315 29.92 -29.03 -21.62
C GLU A 315 28.98 -29.23 -22.82
N ASP A 316 27.71 -28.89 -22.67
CA ASP A 316 26.70 -28.86 -23.74
C ASP A 316 26.42 -27.39 -24.11
N ARG A 317 27.21 -26.86 -25.04
CA ARG A 317 27.19 -25.44 -25.42
C ARG A 317 25.83 -25.00 -25.95
N GLU A 318 25.14 -25.83 -26.73
CA GLU A 318 23.84 -25.50 -27.30
C GLU A 318 22.77 -25.38 -26.21
N ARG A 319 22.73 -26.34 -25.27
CA ARG A 319 21.81 -26.26 -24.11
C ARG A 319 22.15 -25.11 -23.17
N ALA A 320 23.44 -24.84 -22.94
CA ALA A 320 23.88 -23.73 -22.12
C ALA A 320 23.42 -22.39 -22.72
N GLU A 321 23.62 -22.19 -24.04
CA GLU A 321 23.19 -20.99 -24.76
C GLU A 321 21.66 -20.84 -24.79
N GLN A 322 20.89 -21.94 -24.92
CA GLN A 322 19.42 -21.91 -24.80
C GLN A 322 18.97 -21.49 -23.40
N ARG A 323 19.59 -22.03 -22.34
CA ARG A 323 19.28 -21.64 -20.94
C ARG A 323 19.64 -20.18 -20.66
N MET A 324 20.78 -19.71 -21.14
CA MET A 324 21.20 -18.32 -21.03
C MET A 324 20.21 -17.36 -21.72
N ARG A 325 19.73 -17.71 -22.93
CA ARG A 325 18.70 -16.92 -23.64
C ARG A 325 17.38 -16.85 -22.88
N HIS A 326 16.92 -17.98 -22.32
CA HIS A 326 15.70 -18.00 -21.52
C HIS A 326 15.84 -17.12 -20.27
N THR A 327 16.94 -17.25 -19.55
CA THR A 327 17.19 -16.44 -18.36
C THR A 327 17.47 -14.97 -18.67
N GLN A 328 17.88 -14.61 -19.89
CA GLN A 328 17.93 -13.19 -20.25
C GLN A 328 16.54 -12.56 -20.22
N ARG A 329 15.51 -13.23 -20.78
CA ARG A 329 14.12 -12.76 -20.69
C ARG A 329 13.64 -12.67 -19.24
N ASP A 330 14.10 -13.59 -18.39
CA ASP A 330 13.80 -13.57 -16.96
C ASP A 330 14.42 -12.34 -16.26
N ARG A 331 15.65 -11.99 -16.61
CA ARG A 331 16.33 -10.79 -16.13
C ARG A 331 15.62 -9.54 -16.60
N ASP A 332 15.29 -9.46 -17.89
CA ASP A 332 14.57 -8.34 -18.48
C ASP A 332 13.23 -8.12 -17.74
N LEU A 333 12.51 -9.20 -17.42
CA LEU A 333 11.27 -9.14 -16.65
C LEU A 333 11.50 -8.66 -15.20
N ARG A 334 12.52 -9.18 -14.51
CA ARG A 334 12.88 -8.72 -13.15
C ARG A 334 13.22 -7.23 -13.14
N ASP A 335 14.02 -6.80 -14.12
CA ASP A 335 14.48 -5.42 -14.22
C ASP A 335 13.30 -4.49 -14.56
N ALA A 336 12.37 -4.92 -15.40
CA ALA A 336 11.12 -4.19 -15.66
C ALA A 336 10.27 -3.98 -14.39
N PHE A 337 10.17 -4.99 -13.51
CA PHE A 337 9.49 -4.83 -12.21
C PHE A 337 10.22 -3.84 -11.28
N ALA A 338 11.56 -3.82 -11.31
CA ALA A 338 12.35 -2.85 -10.55
C ALA A 338 12.17 -1.41 -11.08
N ASP A 339 12.18 -1.25 -12.41
CA ASP A 339 11.96 0.03 -13.08
C ASP A 339 10.55 0.56 -12.81
N LEU A 340 9.52 -0.30 -12.86
CA LEU A 340 8.15 0.07 -12.47
C LEU A 340 8.08 0.55 -11.03
N ASN A 341 8.80 -0.11 -10.12
CA ASN A 341 8.80 0.28 -8.71
C ASN A 341 9.46 1.66 -8.51
N ALA A 342 10.55 1.93 -9.24
CA ALA A 342 11.19 3.25 -9.23
C ALA A 342 10.28 4.33 -9.83
N ARG A 343 9.61 4.05 -10.95
CA ARG A 343 8.66 4.97 -11.60
C ARG A 343 7.48 5.32 -10.72
N VAL A 344 6.88 4.32 -10.05
CA VAL A 344 5.77 4.54 -9.10
C VAL A 344 6.22 5.42 -7.94
N ALA A 345 7.39 5.14 -7.35
CA ALA A 345 7.93 5.96 -6.26
C ALA A 345 8.19 7.42 -6.70
N GLY A 346 8.80 7.62 -7.88
CA GLY A 346 9.03 8.96 -8.42
C GLY A 346 7.74 9.72 -8.73
N LEU A 347 6.72 9.04 -9.27
CA LEU A 347 5.40 9.62 -9.51
C LEU A 347 4.70 9.99 -8.18
N GLU A 348 4.82 9.15 -7.16
CA GLU A 348 4.30 9.40 -5.81
C GLU A 348 4.93 10.64 -5.19
N ASP A 349 6.27 10.76 -5.24
CA ASP A 349 7.01 11.92 -4.73
C ASP A 349 6.57 13.22 -5.41
N LEU A 350 6.51 13.24 -6.76
CA LEU A 350 6.07 14.41 -7.53
C LEU A 350 4.60 14.78 -7.25
N ALA A 351 3.73 13.78 -7.10
CA ALA A 351 2.33 14.01 -6.75
C ALA A 351 2.19 14.57 -5.33
N TYR A 352 3.00 14.12 -4.38
CA TYR A 352 3.05 14.69 -3.03
C TYR A 352 3.57 16.12 -3.02
N GLU A 353 4.61 16.43 -3.79
CA GLU A 353 5.12 17.80 -3.95
C GLU A 353 4.05 18.72 -4.55
N ALA A 354 3.37 18.28 -5.61
CA ALA A 354 2.27 19.02 -6.24
C ALA A 354 1.09 19.23 -5.28
N TRP A 355 0.74 18.22 -4.49
CA TRP A 355 -0.30 18.31 -3.45
C TRP A 355 0.09 19.28 -2.32
N ALA A 356 1.33 19.20 -1.83
CA ALA A 356 1.86 20.09 -0.79
C ALA A 356 1.95 21.55 -1.28
N ALA A 357 2.38 21.76 -2.52
CA ALA A 357 2.40 23.05 -3.20
C ALA A 357 1.00 23.56 -3.59
N ARG A 358 -0.04 22.71 -3.48
CA ARG A 358 -1.40 22.96 -3.96
C ARG A 358 -1.43 23.41 -5.43
N ASN A 359 -0.58 22.81 -6.25
CA ASN A 359 -0.46 23.04 -7.69
C ASN A 359 -1.02 21.84 -8.47
N ALA A 360 -2.10 22.05 -9.22
CA ALA A 360 -2.73 20.99 -10.02
C ALA A 360 -2.42 21.08 -11.52
N GLU A 361 -1.59 22.03 -11.97
CA GLU A 361 -1.17 22.11 -13.37
C GLU A 361 -0.53 20.81 -13.89
N PRO A 362 0.29 20.06 -13.11
CA PRO A 362 0.90 18.81 -13.59
C PRO A 362 -0.07 17.62 -13.64
N TYR A 363 -1.33 17.79 -13.22
CA TYR A 363 -2.28 16.67 -13.08
C TYR A 363 -2.45 15.82 -14.35
N PRO A 364 -2.59 16.39 -15.57
CA PRO A 364 -2.72 15.59 -16.79
C PRO A 364 -1.49 14.70 -17.04
N LEU A 365 -0.28 15.22 -16.79
CA LEU A 365 0.96 14.47 -16.96
C LEU A 365 1.05 13.29 -15.97
N PHE A 366 0.56 13.48 -14.75
CA PHE A 366 0.51 12.39 -13.77
C PHE A 366 -0.47 11.28 -14.17
N VAL A 367 -1.62 11.64 -14.75
CA VAL A 367 -2.58 10.65 -15.24
C VAL A 367 -2.00 9.87 -16.43
N GLU A 368 -1.34 10.55 -17.37
CA GLU A 368 -0.68 9.90 -18.51
C GLU A 368 0.42 8.92 -18.05
N GLU A 369 1.26 9.33 -17.09
CA GLU A 369 2.30 8.46 -16.54
C GLU A 369 1.69 7.30 -15.74
N LEU A 370 0.63 7.54 -14.97
CA LEU A 370 -0.09 6.49 -14.23
C LEU A 370 -0.65 5.43 -15.19
N ASP A 371 -1.35 5.85 -16.24
CA ASP A 371 -1.92 4.96 -17.26
C ASP A 371 -0.81 4.16 -17.98
N ALA A 372 0.34 4.79 -18.25
CA ALA A 372 1.49 4.13 -18.84
C ALA A 372 2.11 3.06 -17.92
N ILE A 373 2.25 3.36 -16.62
CA ILE A 373 2.74 2.40 -15.61
C ILE A 373 1.74 1.25 -15.47
N GLU A 374 0.43 1.52 -15.41
CA GLU A 374 -0.61 0.49 -15.32
C GLU A 374 -0.58 -0.47 -16.52
N ALA A 375 -0.49 0.07 -17.74
CA ALA A 375 -0.40 -0.74 -18.95
C ALA A 375 0.86 -1.62 -18.97
N THR A 376 2.00 -1.05 -18.56
CA THR A 376 3.29 -1.76 -18.49
C THR A 376 3.26 -2.85 -17.42
N LEU A 377 2.72 -2.54 -16.24
CA LEU A 377 2.54 -3.51 -15.15
C LEU A 377 1.65 -4.68 -15.62
N ALA A 378 0.50 -4.40 -16.21
CA ALA A 378 -0.41 -5.44 -16.69
C ALA A 378 0.25 -6.40 -17.71
N ALA A 379 1.09 -5.88 -18.61
CA ALA A 379 1.84 -6.71 -19.55
C ALA A 379 2.86 -7.62 -18.82
N HIS A 380 3.59 -7.09 -17.84
CA HIS A 380 4.59 -7.86 -17.10
C HIS A 380 3.99 -8.85 -16.10
N GLU A 381 2.83 -8.56 -15.52
CA GLU A 381 2.04 -9.51 -14.73
C GLU A 381 1.65 -10.73 -15.56
N LEU A 382 1.17 -10.49 -16.79
CA LEU A 382 0.83 -11.57 -17.71
C LEU A 382 2.06 -12.39 -18.09
N ALA A 383 3.18 -11.73 -18.39
CA ALA A 383 4.45 -12.40 -18.69
C ALA A 383 4.96 -13.24 -17.51
N LEU A 384 4.89 -12.71 -16.29
CA LEU A 384 5.28 -13.41 -15.06
C LEU A 384 4.38 -14.63 -14.81
N TYR A 385 3.08 -14.49 -15.02
CA TYR A 385 2.14 -15.60 -14.90
C TYR A 385 2.35 -16.66 -15.99
N ALA A 386 2.67 -16.24 -17.22
CA ALA A 386 2.89 -17.12 -18.36
C ALA A 386 4.07 -18.09 -18.16
N ARG A 387 5.05 -17.75 -17.31
CA ARG A 387 6.16 -18.64 -16.94
C ARG A 387 5.74 -19.98 -16.35
N ARG A 388 4.52 -20.08 -15.80
CA ARG A 388 3.99 -21.33 -15.22
C ARG A 388 3.66 -22.38 -16.29
N PHE A 389 3.57 -21.97 -17.56
CA PHE A 389 3.25 -22.85 -18.67
C PHE A 389 4.52 -23.32 -19.38
N VAL A 390 4.48 -24.55 -19.88
CA VAL A 390 5.63 -25.12 -20.61
C VAL A 390 5.80 -24.47 -21.98
N ARG A 391 4.70 -24.08 -22.62
CA ARG A 391 4.70 -23.24 -23.83
C ARG A 391 3.72 -22.08 -23.62
N PRO A 392 4.19 -20.93 -23.12
CA PRO A 392 3.31 -19.78 -22.87
C PRO A 392 2.62 -19.26 -24.12
N ASP A 393 3.27 -19.39 -25.28
CA ASP A 393 2.79 -18.85 -26.55
C ASP A 393 1.87 -19.80 -27.33
N ARG A 394 1.45 -20.92 -26.70
CA ARG A 394 0.61 -21.92 -27.35
C ARG A 394 -0.47 -22.44 -26.41
N ALA A 395 -1.72 -22.34 -26.84
CA ALA A 395 -2.86 -22.97 -26.19
C ALA A 395 -3.53 -23.98 -27.12
N LEU A 396 -3.94 -25.12 -26.56
CA LEU A 396 -4.71 -26.14 -27.27
C LEU A 396 -6.01 -26.41 -26.52
N LEU A 397 -7.14 -26.15 -27.18
CA LEU A 397 -8.48 -26.36 -26.65
C LEU A 397 -9.12 -27.53 -27.38
N TYR A 398 -9.36 -28.63 -26.68
CA TYR A 398 -10.16 -29.74 -27.18
C TYR A 398 -11.62 -29.53 -26.81
N CYS A 399 -12.51 -29.57 -27.78
CA CYS A 399 -13.93 -29.29 -27.62
C CYS A 399 -14.78 -30.47 -28.10
N GLN A 400 -15.84 -30.80 -27.37
CA GLN A 400 -16.93 -31.63 -27.87
C GLN A 400 -18.26 -31.01 -27.45
N ALA A 401 -19.18 -30.93 -28.39
CA ALA A 401 -20.55 -30.51 -28.15
C ALA A 401 -21.50 -31.69 -28.32
N SER A 402 -22.60 -31.73 -27.56
CA SER A 402 -23.78 -32.49 -27.97
C SER A 402 -24.43 -31.85 -29.21
N ALA A 403 -25.32 -32.57 -29.91
CA ALA A 403 -26.02 -32.04 -31.08
C ALA A 403 -26.64 -30.65 -30.85
N ASP A 404 -27.34 -30.47 -29.72
CA ASP A 404 -27.96 -29.20 -29.34
C ASP A 404 -26.96 -28.13 -28.87
N GLY A 405 -25.71 -28.52 -28.55
CA GLY A 405 -24.65 -27.66 -28.01
C GLY A 405 -23.80 -26.96 -29.05
N LEU A 406 -23.94 -27.30 -30.32
CA LEU A 406 -23.22 -26.66 -31.42
C LEU A 406 -23.39 -25.13 -31.48
N PRO A 407 -24.59 -24.54 -31.29
CA PRO A 407 -24.76 -23.08 -31.28
C PRO A 407 -24.00 -22.40 -30.12
N PHE A 408 -23.88 -23.07 -28.97
CA PHE A 408 -23.12 -22.55 -27.84
C PHE A 408 -21.61 -22.65 -28.09
N LEU A 409 -21.13 -23.78 -28.65
CA LEU A 409 -19.74 -23.93 -29.07
C LEU A 409 -19.33 -22.90 -30.11
N ARG A 410 -20.23 -22.58 -31.06
CA ARG A 410 -20.00 -21.52 -32.05
C ARG A 410 -19.72 -20.17 -31.40
N ARG A 411 -20.52 -19.76 -30.41
CA ARG A 411 -20.33 -18.49 -29.69
C ARG A 411 -19.02 -18.46 -28.91
N LEU A 412 -18.60 -19.60 -28.35
CA LEU A 412 -17.28 -19.72 -27.70
C LEU A 412 -16.15 -19.52 -28.71
N TYR A 413 -16.23 -20.15 -29.89
CA TYR A 413 -15.22 -19.95 -30.95
C TYR A 413 -15.20 -18.50 -31.42
N GLU A 414 -16.35 -17.88 -31.67
CA GLU A 414 -16.44 -16.45 -32.04
C GLU A 414 -15.73 -15.56 -31.01
N THR A 415 -15.90 -15.86 -29.72
CA THR A 415 -15.24 -15.13 -28.64
C THR A 415 -13.73 -15.35 -28.62
N TRP A 416 -13.26 -16.60 -28.69
CA TRP A 416 -11.82 -16.89 -28.72
C TRP A 416 -11.13 -16.36 -29.99
N LEU A 417 -11.80 -16.39 -31.13
CA LEU A 417 -11.29 -15.82 -32.38
C LEU A 417 -11.24 -14.30 -32.35
N ALA A 418 -12.15 -13.64 -31.63
CA ALA A 418 -12.06 -12.19 -31.40
C ALA A 418 -10.82 -11.84 -30.57
N ILE A 419 -10.57 -12.59 -29.49
CA ILE A 419 -9.35 -12.45 -28.67
C ILE A 419 -8.10 -12.67 -29.51
N ALA A 420 -8.08 -13.75 -30.30
CA ALA A 420 -6.96 -14.09 -31.17
C ALA A 420 -6.67 -12.99 -32.19
N ALA A 421 -7.69 -12.42 -32.81
CA ALA A 421 -7.50 -11.37 -33.81
C ALA A 421 -6.96 -10.07 -33.20
N GLU A 422 -7.45 -9.68 -32.01
CA GLU A 422 -6.97 -8.49 -31.30
C GLU A 422 -5.50 -8.63 -30.87
N ARG A 423 -5.10 -9.85 -30.48
CA ARG A 423 -3.73 -10.16 -30.04
C ARG A 423 -2.80 -10.62 -31.16
N GLY A 424 -3.27 -10.65 -32.41
CA GLY A 424 -2.48 -11.07 -33.56
C GLY A 424 -2.05 -12.54 -33.53
N TRP A 425 -2.88 -13.43 -32.97
CA TRP A 425 -2.61 -14.86 -32.88
C TRP A 425 -3.02 -15.61 -34.16
N GLN A 426 -2.30 -16.69 -34.44
CA GLN A 426 -2.66 -17.66 -35.45
C GLN A 426 -3.51 -18.76 -34.82
N VAL A 427 -4.59 -19.14 -35.49
CA VAL A 427 -5.51 -20.17 -35.00
C VAL A 427 -5.66 -21.27 -36.05
N SER A 428 -5.47 -22.52 -35.65
CA SER A 428 -5.74 -23.67 -36.51
C SER A 428 -6.75 -24.61 -35.85
N ALA A 429 -7.62 -25.21 -36.67
CA ALA A 429 -8.65 -26.14 -36.21
C ALA A 429 -8.44 -27.53 -36.83
N ARG A 430 -8.69 -28.56 -36.02
CA ARG A 430 -8.73 -29.96 -36.44
C ARG A 430 -9.98 -30.63 -35.89
N PHE A 431 -10.53 -31.61 -36.60
CA PHE A 431 -11.60 -32.46 -36.09
C PHE A 431 -11.24 -33.93 -36.23
N ALA A 432 -11.78 -34.76 -35.34
CA ALA A 432 -11.63 -36.19 -35.35
C ALA A 432 -12.62 -36.84 -36.32
N VAL A 433 -12.14 -37.74 -37.18
CA VAL A 433 -12.96 -38.51 -38.14
C VAL A 433 -12.77 -40.01 -37.91
N GLU A 434 -13.87 -40.75 -37.88
CA GLU A 434 -13.91 -42.21 -37.85
C GLU A 434 -13.88 -42.77 -39.30
N ASP A 435 -13.08 -43.81 -39.56
CA ASP A 435 -12.94 -44.44 -40.88
C ASP A 435 -14.28 -45.06 -41.31
N PRO A 436 -14.83 -44.68 -42.49
CA PRO A 436 -16.10 -45.20 -42.99
C PRO A 436 -16.20 -46.74 -43.04
N LYS A 437 -15.07 -47.43 -43.26
CA LYS A 437 -15.03 -48.91 -43.31
C LYS A 437 -15.32 -49.54 -41.94
N HIS A 438 -14.96 -48.86 -40.86
CA HIS A 438 -15.21 -49.29 -39.49
C HIS A 438 -16.64 -49.00 -39.03
N ILE A 439 -17.24 -47.88 -39.48
CA ILE A 439 -18.65 -47.55 -39.25
C ILE A 439 -19.56 -48.62 -39.86
N ALA A 440 -19.36 -48.97 -41.14
CA ALA A 440 -20.13 -49.99 -41.83
C ALA A 440 -20.00 -51.39 -41.18
N ALA A 441 -18.82 -51.75 -40.68
CA ALA A 441 -18.58 -53.00 -39.97
C ALA A 441 -19.22 -53.04 -38.56
N ARG A 442 -19.37 -51.87 -37.90
CA ARG A 442 -20.04 -51.73 -36.61
C ARG A 442 -21.55 -51.82 -36.76
N ASP A 443 -22.12 -51.14 -37.75
CA ASP A 443 -23.57 -51.12 -38.00
C ASP A 443 -24.07 -52.48 -38.51
N ALA A 444 -23.30 -53.16 -39.36
CA ALA A 444 -23.59 -54.54 -39.77
C ALA A 444 -23.55 -55.54 -38.59
N LYS A 445 -22.69 -55.31 -37.59
CA LYS A 445 -22.60 -56.10 -36.35
C LYS A 445 -23.66 -55.75 -35.31
N ALA A 446 -24.20 -54.53 -35.32
CA ALA A 446 -25.31 -54.12 -34.48
C ALA A 446 -26.63 -54.73 -35.00
N ALA A 447 -26.84 -54.71 -36.31
CA ALA A 447 -27.99 -55.35 -36.96
C ALA A 447 -28.04 -56.88 -36.78
N THR A 448 -26.89 -57.55 -36.64
CA THR A 448 -26.82 -59.00 -36.34
C THR A 448 -26.96 -59.33 -34.85
N LYS A 449 -26.94 -58.33 -33.95
CA LYS A 449 -26.93 -58.53 -32.49
C LYS A 449 -28.27 -58.33 -31.80
N GLU A 450 -29.31 -57.89 -32.50
CA GLU A 450 -30.67 -57.85 -31.95
C GLU A 450 -31.30 -59.25 -31.76
N GLY A 451 -30.62 -60.32 -32.20
CA GLY A 451 -31.11 -61.71 -32.08
C GLY A 451 -30.54 -62.56 -30.94
N GLU A 452 -29.38 -62.26 -30.36
CA GLU A 452 -28.74 -63.19 -29.42
C GLU A 452 -28.09 -62.49 -28.21
N GLY A 453 -28.75 -62.62 -27.07
CA GLY A 453 -28.23 -62.22 -25.78
C GLY A 453 -27.17 -63.20 -25.27
N THR A 454 -25.89 -62.80 -25.31
CA THR A 454 -24.91 -63.17 -24.27
C THR A 454 -23.67 -62.29 -24.34
N VAL A 455 -23.16 -61.94 -23.16
CA VAL A 455 -22.23 -60.84 -22.92
C VAL A 455 -20.95 -61.37 -22.24
N HIS A 456 -19.83 -60.73 -22.58
CA HIS A 456 -18.53 -60.73 -21.88
C HIS A 456 -17.52 -61.87 -22.11
N ARG A 457 -16.79 -61.78 -23.23
CA ARG A 457 -15.31 -61.98 -23.29
C ARG A 457 -14.79 -61.40 -24.62
N GLY A 458 -14.41 -60.12 -24.61
CA GLY A 458 -13.94 -59.44 -25.83
C GLY A 458 -13.78 -57.92 -25.76
N ARG A 459 -13.57 -57.35 -24.56
CA ARG A 459 -13.44 -55.88 -24.39
C ARG A 459 -12.03 -55.33 -24.65
N ARG A 460 -10.97 -56.15 -24.52
CA ARG A 460 -9.57 -55.70 -24.70
C ARG A 460 -9.11 -55.70 -26.15
N ALA A 461 -9.45 -56.73 -26.94
CA ALA A 461 -9.14 -56.78 -28.38
C ALA A 461 -9.99 -55.79 -29.20
N ARG A 462 -11.25 -55.54 -28.81
CA ARG A 462 -12.10 -54.49 -29.42
C ARG A 462 -11.50 -53.09 -29.26
N ARG A 463 -10.98 -52.75 -28.08
CA ARG A 463 -10.39 -51.43 -27.79
C ARG A 463 -9.11 -51.10 -28.58
N SER A 464 -8.37 -52.08 -29.10
CA SER A 464 -7.20 -51.79 -29.95
C SER A 464 -7.57 -51.62 -31.41
N GLN A 465 -8.53 -52.40 -31.93
CA GLN A 465 -9.07 -52.23 -33.30
C GLN A 465 -9.88 -50.94 -33.46
N ASP A 466 -10.62 -50.51 -32.43
CA ASP A 466 -11.37 -49.24 -32.44
C ASP A 466 -10.46 -47.99 -32.40
N ARG A 467 -9.17 -48.14 -32.08
CA ARG A 467 -8.18 -47.04 -32.03
C ARG A 467 -7.46 -46.78 -33.36
N GLU A 468 -7.49 -47.73 -34.30
CA GLU A 468 -6.90 -47.55 -35.63
C GLU A 468 -7.89 -46.86 -36.59
N ALA A 469 -9.15 -46.74 -36.19
CA ALA A 469 -10.23 -46.18 -37.00
C ALA A 469 -10.39 -44.66 -36.90
N TRP A 470 -9.66 -43.94 -36.03
CA TRP A 470 -9.85 -42.49 -35.87
C TRP A 470 -8.60 -41.70 -36.26
N SER A 471 -8.78 -40.63 -37.03
CA SER A 471 -7.70 -39.73 -37.46
C SER A 471 -8.06 -38.25 -37.28
N TRP A 472 -7.05 -37.40 -37.08
CA TRP A 472 -7.21 -35.95 -37.05
C TRP A 472 -7.17 -35.40 -38.47
N GLN A 473 -8.21 -34.69 -38.89
CA GLN A 473 -8.23 -33.97 -40.15
C GLN A 473 -8.11 -32.46 -39.92
N SER A 474 -7.37 -31.80 -40.80
CA SER A 474 -7.23 -30.33 -40.78
C SER A 474 -8.52 -29.69 -41.25
N ALA A 475 -9.09 -28.82 -40.43
CA ALA A 475 -10.33 -28.11 -40.77
C ALA A 475 -10.03 -26.77 -41.46
N GLY A 476 -8.98 -26.08 -41.03
CA GLY A 476 -8.60 -24.79 -41.58
C GLY A 476 -7.64 -24.03 -40.67
N GLU A 477 -7.13 -22.93 -41.17
CA GLU A 477 -6.18 -22.06 -40.49
C GLU A 477 -6.60 -20.60 -40.69
N LEU A 478 -6.55 -19.83 -39.62
CA LEU A 478 -6.84 -18.41 -39.58
C LEU A 478 -5.56 -17.69 -39.15
N THR A 479 -4.98 -16.94 -40.07
CA THR A 479 -3.84 -16.06 -39.81
C THR A 479 -4.29 -14.71 -39.27
N PRO A 480 -3.42 -13.99 -38.55
CA PRO A 480 -3.70 -12.63 -38.06
C PRO A 480 -4.11 -11.67 -39.19
N PRO A 481 -4.91 -10.63 -38.90
CA PRO A 481 -5.25 -9.62 -39.89
C PRO A 481 -4.00 -8.86 -40.37
N THR A 482 -3.94 -8.57 -41.67
CA THR A 482 -2.85 -7.77 -42.25
C THR A 482 -3.10 -6.27 -42.07
N GLN A 483 -2.03 -5.45 -41.98
CA GLN A 483 -2.16 -3.99 -41.85
C GLN A 483 -3.00 -3.42 -43.02
N GLY A 484 -4.09 -2.72 -42.68
CA GLY A 484 -5.02 -2.11 -43.65
C GLY A 484 -6.19 -2.99 -44.11
N GLU A 485 -6.34 -4.22 -43.57
CA GLU A 485 -7.49 -5.09 -43.86
C GLU A 485 -8.78 -4.56 -43.20
N ASP A 486 -9.85 -4.37 -43.99
CA ASP A 486 -11.11 -3.84 -43.49
C ASP A 486 -11.87 -4.83 -42.58
N GLU A 487 -12.71 -4.29 -41.69
CA GLU A 487 -13.44 -5.07 -40.68
C GLU A 487 -14.41 -6.09 -41.33
N ALA A 488 -14.94 -5.77 -42.51
CA ALA A 488 -15.84 -6.63 -43.27
C ALA A 488 -15.12 -7.87 -43.83
N SER A 489 -13.91 -7.73 -44.37
CA SER A 489 -13.10 -8.84 -44.87
C SER A 489 -12.60 -9.72 -43.74
N GLN A 490 -12.18 -9.12 -42.62
CA GLN A 490 -11.82 -9.86 -41.42
C GLN A 490 -13.00 -10.70 -40.90
N ARG A 491 -14.21 -10.12 -40.85
CA ARG A 491 -15.42 -10.84 -40.44
C ARG A 491 -15.74 -12.00 -41.37
N LYS A 492 -15.66 -11.80 -42.69
CA LYS A 492 -15.91 -12.85 -43.70
C LYS A 492 -14.92 -14.02 -43.56
N ARG A 493 -13.64 -13.74 -43.34
CA ARG A 493 -12.61 -14.79 -43.09
C ARG A 493 -12.89 -15.58 -41.81
N ARG A 494 -13.27 -14.90 -40.72
CA ARG A 494 -13.66 -15.56 -39.46
C ARG A 494 -14.90 -16.43 -39.66
N GLU A 495 -15.92 -15.94 -40.36
CA GLU A 495 -17.12 -16.73 -40.68
C GLU A 495 -16.78 -17.97 -41.53
N GLN A 496 -15.90 -17.84 -42.53
CA GLN A 496 -15.44 -18.98 -43.33
C GLN A 496 -14.66 -20.01 -42.49
N PHE A 497 -13.77 -19.54 -41.61
CA PHE A 497 -13.05 -20.42 -40.68
C PHE A 497 -14.01 -21.13 -39.72
N LEU A 498 -15.00 -20.43 -39.16
CA LEU A 498 -16.00 -21.02 -38.27
C LEU A 498 -16.82 -22.11 -38.96
N MET A 499 -17.22 -21.88 -40.22
CA MET A 499 -17.94 -22.87 -41.03
C MET A 499 -17.12 -24.16 -41.19
N LEU A 500 -15.80 -24.03 -41.43
CA LEU A 500 -14.91 -25.17 -41.57
C LEU A 500 -14.61 -25.86 -40.23
N ALA A 501 -14.32 -25.09 -39.18
CA ALA A 501 -13.96 -25.59 -37.85
C ALA A 501 -15.12 -26.28 -37.13
N LEU A 502 -16.37 -25.86 -37.40
CA LEU A 502 -17.58 -26.45 -36.82
C LEU A 502 -18.24 -27.48 -37.73
N GLY A 503 -17.78 -27.63 -38.98
CA GLY A 503 -18.29 -28.61 -39.93
C GLY A 503 -18.11 -30.06 -39.48
N GLY A 504 -18.69 -30.99 -40.24
CA GLY A 504 -18.67 -32.42 -39.95
C GLY A 504 -19.75 -32.88 -38.96
N GLU A 505 -19.55 -34.06 -38.37
CA GLU A 505 -20.49 -34.66 -37.41
C GLU A 505 -20.71 -33.75 -36.18
N PRO A 506 -21.96 -33.57 -35.71
CA PRO A 506 -22.26 -32.67 -34.59
C PRO A 506 -21.45 -32.98 -33.33
N GLU A 507 -21.31 -34.26 -33.00
CA GLU A 507 -20.65 -34.74 -31.79
C GLU A 507 -19.13 -35.01 -31.96
N ALA A 508 -18.57 -34.62 -33.12
CA ALA A 508 -17.14 -34.78 -33.38
C ALA A 508 -16.29 -34.01 -32.36
N VAL A 509 -15.20 -34.64 -31.93
CA VAL A 509 -14.17 -34.00 -31.11
C VAL A 509 -13.37 -33.04 -31.99
N ARG A 510 -13.25 -31.79 -31.55
CA ARG A 510 -12.56 -30.71 -32.25
C ARG A 510 -11.36 -30.25 -31.42
N ALA A 511 -10.31 -29.77 -32.07
CA ALA A 511 -9.12 -29.22 -31.42
C ALA A 511 -8.78 -27.87 -32.06
N LEU A 512 -8.80 -26.81 -31.25
CA LEU A 512 -8.34 -25.47 -31.65
C LEU A 512 -6.99 -25.20 -31.05
N ARG A 513 -6.02 -24.89 -31.90
CA ARG A 513 -4.67 -24.49 -31.51
C ARG A 513 -4.54 -22.99 -31.74
N PHE A 514 -4.17 -22.28 -30.68
CA PHE A 514 -3.84 -20.86 -30.70
C PHE A 514 -2.34 -20.71 -30.55
N GLU A 515 -1.72 -19.92 -31.41
CA GLU A 515 -0.29 -19.62 -31.39
C GLU A 515 -0.07 -18.11 -31.40
N GLY A 516 0.61 -17.63 -30.37
CA GLY A 516 0.88 -16.21 -30.18
C GLY A 516 1.16 -15.89 -28.73
N GLU A 517 1.69 -14.70 -28.49
CA GLU A 517 2.25 -14.30 -27.19
C GLU A 517 1.25 -14.52 -26.04
N HIS A 518 1.68 -15.27 -25.02
CA HIS A 518 0.90 -15.54 -23.79
C HIS A 518 -0.46 -16.25 -23.99
N ALA A 519 -0.73 -16.87 -25.15
CA ALA A 519 -1.99 -17.55 -25.44
C ALA A 519 -2.39 -18.58 -24.36
N ALA A 520 -1.42 -19.33 -23.82
CA ALA A 520 -1.66 -20.31 -22.77
C ALA A 520 -2.17 -19.66 -21.47
N ALA A 521 -1.58 -18.54 -21.08
CA ALA A 521 -1.94 -17.82 -19.86
C ALA A 521 -3.38 -17.29 -19.90
N LEU A 522 -3.82 -16.82 -21.06
CA LEU A 522 -5.16 -16.25 -21.27
C LEU A 522 -6.25 -17.32 -21.42
N LEU A 523 -5.93 -18.48 -22.00
CA LEU A 523 -6.91 -19.54 -22.27
C LEU A 523 -6.87 -20.71 -21.27
N ALA A 524 -5.98 -20.68 -20.26
CA ALA A 524 -5.87 -21.73 -19.24
C ALA A 524 -7.17 -21.97 -18.45
N GLY A 525 -8.00 -20.93 -18.29
CA GLY A 525 -9.28 -20.99 -17.56
C GLY A 525 -10.40 -21.74 -18.29
N GLU A 526 -10.22 -22.07 -19.57
CA GLU A 526 -11.26 -22.65 -20.43
C GLU A 526 -11.51 -24.16 -20.20
N SER A 527 -10.77 -24.81 -19.29
CA SER A 527 -10.98 -26.24 -19.04
C SER A 527 -12.25 -26.51 -18.20
N GLY A 528 -13.16 -27.36 -18.67
CA GLY A 528 -14.32 -27.83 -17.92
C GLY A 528 -15.53 -28.24 -18.78
N VAL A 529 -16.66 -28.45 -18.11
CA VAL A 529 -17.97 -28.59 -18.77
C VAL A 529 -18.70 -27.25 -18.71
N HIS A 530 -19.18 -26.81 -19.87
CA HIS A 530 -20.04 -25.65 -20.03
C HIS A 530 -21.44 -26.19 -20.40
N GLU A 531 -22.42 -25.88 -19.56
CA GLU A 531 -23.81 -26.29 -19.73
C GLU A 531 -24.69 -25.05 -19.82
N GLN A 532 -25.69 -25.08 -20.69
CA GLN A 532 -26.82 -24.16 -20.59
C GLN A 532 -27.77 -24.71 -19.50
N GLN A 533 -28.01 -23.98 -18.42
CA GLN A 533 -28.82 -24.50 -17.30
C GLN A 533 -30.30 -24.65 -17.69
N GLY A 534 -30.97 -25.69 -17.20
CA GLY A 534 -32.44 -25.71 -17.08
C GLY A 534 -33.20 -27.01 -17.41
N VAL A 535 -32.66 -27.99 -18.14
CA VAL A 535 -33.42 -29.21 -18.51
C VAL A 535 -32.55 -30.47 -18.56
N SER A 536 -33.04 -31.60 -18.08
CA SER A 536 -32.45 -32.92 -18.38
C SER A 536 -32.38 -33.11 -19.90
N GLY A 537 -31.16 -33.19 -20.46
CA GLY A 537 -30.94 -33.20 -21.92
C GLY A 537 -30.38 -31.89 -22.51
N SER A 538 -29.99 -30.92 -21.67
CA SER A 538 -29.47 -29.62 -22.12
C SER A 538 -28.19 -29.72 -22.98
N PRO A 539 -27.96 -28.76 -23.89
CA PRO A 539 -26.73 -28.67 -24.68
C PRO A 539 -25.48 -28.61 -23.79
N ARG A 540 -24.56 -29.54 -24.01
CA ARG A 540 -23.30 -29.65 -23.26
C ARG A 540 -22.12 -29.39 -24.18
N VAL A 541 -21.25 -28.49 -23.77
CA VAL A 541 -19.94 -28.29 -24.41
C VAL A 541 -18.85 -28.58 -23.41
N ARG A 542 -18.02 -29.57 -23.70
CA ARG A 542 -16.87 -29.95 -22.90
C ARG A 542 -15.62 -29.38 -23.54
N VAL A 543 -14.85 -28.63 -22.77
CA VAL A 543 -13.62 -27.99 -23.21
C VAL A 543 -12.47 -28.46 -22.33
N ARG A 544 -11.34 -28.79 -22.95
CA ARG A 544 -10.12 -29.15 -22.23
C ARG A 544 -8.95 -28.37 -22.75
N PHE A 545 -8.27 -27.67 -21.85
CA PHE A 545 -7.04 -26.94 -22.12
C PHE A 545 -5.80 -27.85 -22.01
N ALA A 546 -4.82 -27.60 -22.88
CA ALA A 546 -3.46 -28.11 -22.79
C ALA A 546 -2.45 -27.08 -23.33
N ASP A 547 -1.30 -26.96 -22.66
CA ASP A 547 -0.17 -26.09 -23.04
C ASP A 547 1.00 -26.88 -23.67
N ARG A 548 0.96 -28.22 -23.59
CA ARG A 548 1.94 -29.12 -24.23
C ARG A 548 1.42 -29.63 -25.57
N ALA A 549 2.34 -29.85 -26.51
CA ALA A 549 2.01 -30.40 -27.83
C ALA A 549 1.38 -31.80 -27.69
N ASP A 550 0.25 -31.99 -28.39
CA ASP A 550 -0.39 -33.26 -28.77
C ASP A 550 -0.38 -34.35 -27.66
N THR A 551 -0.72 -33.95 -26.44
CA THR A 551 -0.83 -34.85 -25.28
C THR A 551 -1.89 -35.93 -25.49
N VAL A 552 -2.89 -35.67 -26.34
CA VAL A 552 -3.91 -36.63 -26.73
C VAL A 552 -3.56 -37.18 -28.11
N LYS A 553 -2.96 -38.38 -28.15
CA LYS A 553 -2.65 -39.08 -29.40
C LYS A 553 -3.91 -39.60 -30.10
N HIS A 554 -5.00 -39.85 -29.35
CA HIS A 554 -6.21 -40.45 -29.88
C HIS A 554 -7.50 -39.77 -29.34
N PRO A 555 -8.47 -39.41 -30.19
CA PRO A 555 -9.71 -38.72 -29.78
C PRO A 555 -10.50 -39.44 -28.66
N LEU A 556 -10.51 -40.78 -28.65
CA LEU A 556 -11.16 -41.58 -27.61
C LEU A 556 -10.50 -41.50 -26.22
N ASP A 557 -9.23 -41.06 -26.13
CA ASP A 557 -8.56 -40.91 -24.84
C ASP A 557 -9.03 -39.65 -24.08
N LEU A 558 -9.71 -38.72 -24.76
CA LEU A 558 -10.31 -37.52 -24.13
C LEU A 558 -11.49 -37.87 -23.22
N ALA A 559 -12.34 -38.83 -23.60
CA ALA A 559 -13.57 -39.16 -22.88
C ALA A 559 -13.31 -39.76 -21.48
N ALA A 560 -12.21 -40.51 -21.31
CA ALA A 560 -11.80 -41.08 -20.01
C ALA A 560 -11.17 -40.04 -19.07
N GLU A 561 -10.88 -38.85 -19.58
CA GLU A 561 -9.90 -37.95 -19.02
C GLU A 561 -10.47 -36.52 -18.81
N TRP A 562 -11.73 -36.31 -19.23
CA TRP A 562 -12.60 -35.21 -18.81
C TRP A 562 -13.04 -35.37 -17.37
N VAL A 563 -12.08 -35.25 -16.47
CA VAL A 563 -12.34 -35.04 -15.04
C VAL A 563 -12.86 -33.62 -14.88
N ASP A 564 -13.87 -33.43 -14.04
CA ASP A 564 -14.53 -32.15 -13.71
C ASP A 564 -13.56 -31.20 -12.96
N ARG A 565 -12.48 -30.80 -13.66
CA ARG A 565 -11.31 -30.08 -13.14
C ARG A 565 -11.44 -28.56 -13.27
N ARG A 566 -12.58 -28.05 -13.74
CA ARG A 566 -12.86 -26.60 -13.77
C ARG A 566 -12.53 -25.98 -12.42
N LYS A 567 -12.85 -26.70 -11.33
CA LYS A 567 -12.51 -26.29 -9.97
C LYS A 567 -11.00 -26.17 -9.71
N ARG A 568 -10.09 -27.05 -10.17
CA ARG A 568 -8.70 -27.04 -9.67
C ARG A 568 -7.83 -25.92 -10.25
N ILE A 569 -7.90 -25.71 -11.58
CA ILE A 569 -7.09 -24.68 -12.27
C ILE A 569 -7.66 -23.28 -12.00
N VAL A 570 -8.99 -23.14 -12.06
CA VAL A 570 -9.67 -21.90 -11.68
C VAL A 570 -9.44 -21.60 -10.19
N HIS A 571 -9.43 -22.59 -9.30
CA HIS A 571 -9.15 -22.37 -7.88
C HIS A 571 -7.68 -22.10 -7.60
N GLU A 572 -6.71 -22.63 -8.33
CA GLU A 572 -5.29 -22.23 -8.16
C GLU A 572 -5.03 -20.80 -8.67
N GLY A 573 -5.63 -20.41 -9.81
CA GLY A 573 -5.58 -19.04 -10.32
C GLY A 573 -6.33 -18.06 -9.42
N GLN A 574 -7.58 -18.35 -9.07
CA GLN A 574 -8.39 -17.55 -8.15
C GLN A 574 -7.80 -17.52 -6.74
N ARG A 575 -7.16 -18.58 -6.27
CA ARG A 575 -6.44 -18.58 -4.99
C ARG A 575 -5.20 -17.71 -5.05
N LEU A 576 -4.45 -17.68 -6.14
CA LEU A 576 -3.32 -16.75 -6.27
C LEU A 576 -3.79 -15.28 -6.29
N VAL A 577 -4.87 -15.00 -7.03
CA VAL A 577 -5.53 -13.69 -7.12
C VAL A 577 -6.11 -13.27 -5.75
N ARG A 578 -6.74 -14.20 -5.03
CA ARG A 578 -7.34 -13.98 -3.70
C ARG A 578 -6.32 -13.90 -2.57
N ASP A 579 -5.28 -14.75 -2.58
CA ASP A 579 -4.23 -14.79 -1.56
C ASP A 579 -3.29 -13.58 -1.68
N LEU A 580 -3.20 -12.96 -2.87
CA LEU A 580 -2.50 -11.71 -3.10
C LEU A 580 -3.43 -10.49 -3.11
N ASP A 581 -4.74 -10.68 -2.88
CA ASP A 581 -5.81 -9.66 -2.98
C ASP A 581 -5.82 -8.86 -4.30
N LEU A 582 -5.10 -9.36 -5.31
CA LEU A 582 -4.81 -8.66 -6.54
C LEU A 582 -6.12 -8.56 -7.31
N ASP A 583 -6.55 -7.36 -7.68
CA ASP A 583 -7.69 -7.16 -8.57
C ASP A 583 -7.26 -7.44 -10.02
N LEU A 584 -6.63 -8.61 -10.22
CA LEU A 584 -6.27 -9.16 -11.52
C LEU A 584 -7.56 -9.62 -12.19
N ALA A 585 -8.34 -8.66 -12.66
CA ALA A 585 -8.93 -8.84 -13.97
C ALA A 585 -7.74 -9.03 -14.92
N ILE A 586 -7.31 -10.28 -15.15
CA ILE A 586 -6.36 -10.59 -16.22
C ILE A 586 -6.94 -9.91 -17.45
N PRO A 587 -6.32 -8.82 -17.97
CA PRO A 587 -7.00 -7.99 -18.92
C PRO A 587 -6.91 -8.70 -20.27
N LEU A 588 -7.90 -9.57 -20.54
CA LEU A 588 -8.61 -9.39 -21.79
C LEU A 588 -9.08 -7.92 -21.78
N GLU A 589 -8.89 -7.18 -22.88
CA GLU A 589 -9.33 -5.79 -22.97
C GLU A 589 -10.67 -5.58 -22.24
N PRO A 590 -10.91 -4.47 -21.54
CA PRO A 590 -12.17 -4.21 -20.83
C PRO A 590 -13.42 -4.45 -21.69
N ARG A 591 -13.29 -4.39 -23.03
CA ARG A 591 -14.32 -4.83 -23.98
C ARG A 591 -14.47 -6.35 -24.03
N LEU A 592 -13.40 -7.11 -24.24
CA LEU A 592 -13.40 -8.57 -24.30
C LEU A 592 -13.76 -9.23 -22.96
N HIS A 593 -13.23 -8.75 -21.83
CA HIS A 593 -13.60 -9.26 -20.51
C HIS A 593 -15.09 -9.00 -20.23
N LYS A 594 -15.60 -7.84 -20.62
CA LYS A 594 -17.02 -7.48 -20.46
C LYS A 594 -17.92 -8.17 -21.47
N ILE A 595 -17.42 -8.57 -22.65
CA ILE A 595 -18.14 -9.44 -23.60
C ILE A 595 -18.20 -10.87 -23.07
N TYR A 596 -17.09 -11.41 -22.56
CA TYR A 596 -17.01 -12.75 -21.97
C TYR A 596 -17.81 -12.85 -20.67
N GLN A 597 -17.66 -11.88 -19.74
CA GLN A 597 -18.49 -11.79 -18.54
C GLN A 597 -19.95 -11.50 -18.90
N ARG A 598 -20.29 -10.55 -19.80
CA ARG A 598 -21.69 -10.41 -20.24
C ARG A 598 -22.22 -11.68 -20.87
N PHE A 599 -21.43 -12.46 -21.59
CA PHE A 599 -21.87 -13.73 -22.15
C PHE A 599 -22.13 -14.77 -21.04
N MET A 600 -21.24 -14.87 -20.04
CA MET A 600 -21.37 -15.78 -18.91
C MET A 600 -22.45 -15.33 -17.88
N ASP A 601 -22.66 -14.02 -17.73
CA ASP A 601 -23.58 -13.38 -16.78
C ASP A 601 -24.94 -13.03 -17.39
N ALA A 602 -25.07 -12.79 -18.70
CA ALA A 602 -26.37 -12.62 -19.36
C ALA A 602 -27.24 -13.88 -19.22
N HIS A 603 -26.61 -15.04 -19.06
CA HIS A 603 -27.30 -16.28 -18.74
C HIS A 603 -27.83 -16.36 -17.29
N ARG A 604 -27.44 -15.44 -16.40
CA ARG A 604 -27.91 -15.39 -14.99
C ARG A 604 -28.92 -14.28 -14.70
N TYR A 605 -28.97 -13.19 -15.48
CA TYR A 605 -29.83 -12.04 -15.17
C TYR A 605 -31.29 -12.18 -15.63
N ASP A 606 -31.53 -12.80 -16.80
CA ASP A 606 -32.90 -13.10 -17.25
C ASP A 606 -33.57 -14.18 -16.37
N GLU A 607 -32.79 -15.04 -15.71
CA GLU A 607 -33.27 -16.05 -14.75
C GLU A 607 -33.85 -15.45 -13.46
N VAL A 608 -33.39 -14.26 -13.05
CA VAL A 608 -33.83 -13.63 -11.78
C VAL A 608 -34.90 -12.55 -12.01
N PHE A 609 -34.86 -11.83 -13.13
CA PHE A 609 -35.68 -10.63 -13.33
C PHE A 609 -36.46 -10.57 -14.66
N GLY A 610 -36.39 -11.61 -15.51
CA GLY A 610 -37.17 -11.74 -16.73
C GLY A 610 -36.61 -11.02 -17.97
N PRO A 611 -37.19 -11.28 -19.17
CA PRO A 611 -36.64 -10.84 -20.45
C PRO A 611 -36.65 -9.32 -20.59
N GLY A 612 -35.48 -8.72 -20.85
CA GLY A 612 -35.33 -7.26 -21.00
C GLY A 612 -34.77 -6.53 -19.77
N SER A 613 -34.51 -7.26 -18.69
CA SER A 613 -33.96 -6.76 -17.42
C SER A 613 -32.53 -6.19 -17.55
N HIS A 614 -31.78 -6.57 -18.59
CA HIS A 614 -30.46 -6.01 -18.93
C HIS A 614 -30.47 -4.49 -19.21
N ARG A 615 -31.64 -3.86 -19.41
CA ARG A 615 -31.78 -2.40 -19.57
C ARG A 615 -31.74 -1.62 -18.25
N LEU A 616 -31.93 -2.27 -17.10
CA LEU A 616 -31.97 -1.61 -15.78
C LEU A 616 -30.59 -1.18 -15.26
N PHE A 617 -29.50 -1.73 -15.80
CA PHE A 617 -28.13 -1.46 -15.35
C PHE A 617 -27.25 -0.80 -16.41
N SER A 618 -27.84 -0.22 -17.45
CA SER A 618 -27.08 0.62 -18.37
C SER A 618 -26.68 1.92 -17.64
N ARG A 619 -25.43 2.00 -17.19
CA ARG A 619 -24.82 3.24 -16.70
C ARG A 619 -24.75 4.25 -17.85
N ARG A 620 -25.81 5.02 -18.03
CA ARG A 620 -25.76 6.41 -18.54
C ARG A 620 -26.90 7.22 -17.89
N GLY A 621 -26.50 8.09 -16.95
CA GLY A 621 -27.16 9.35 -16.65
C GLY A 621 -28.31 9.35 -15.63
N THR A 622 -28.11 10.13 -14.55
CA THR A 622 -29.10 10.80 -13.67
C THR A 622 -30.11 9.90 -12.95
N ARG A 623 -30.20 9.86 -11.63
CA ARG A 623 -30.23 10.93 -10.61
C ARG A 623 -29.64 10.41 -9.31
#